data_AF-A0A962NWQ5-F1
#
_entry.id   AF-A0A962NWQ5-F1
#
_cell.length_a   1.000
_cell.length_b   1.000
_cell.length_c   1.000
_cell.angle_alpha   90.00
_cell.angle_beta   90.00
_cell.angle_gamma   90.00
#
_symmetry.space_group_name_H-M   'P 1'
#
loop_
_entity.id
_entity.type
_entity.pdbx_description
1 polymer ?
#
loop_
_entity_poly.entity_id
_entity_poly.type
_entity_poly.pdbx_seq_one_letter_code
_entity_poly.pdbx_strand_id
1 'polypeptide(L)'
;MPTTDYRAARLKFVNWVKQSLTGEELNENILRATNPFDRYTTGILYPVGTEYEVENDNETPEEEDVLAKEPAKKAKYQPPSSMGFSFYVDSSLASLRVFYSAASFEKIEKKDNLQRWEKKSLVQDDGEEIEAPLDSSTQYKVLGERGRIDIVVRPLGDGKIITVTLSNICSTKVGEKEKERDVTAEGSLFEAGLRCFIPEQNVRNYPRVSYALLSDEEQELELRYKDERVYAIGHGVAVDWLLKNDSIEIFSDFMPIVEVPQVTANTGNSDEVLTFDYLKSVENNKDVFSKLELFVDAYEDWIEQQETLAASGTFEEKKVAERLIYRMDEAKARMRSSISRLRDDDNAQHAFAIANKAMLMQMELNGSAPDKAPYAWRPFQLAFFLMALESSIDEDNEFRDCVDLIWFPTGGGKTEAYLGVMAFVFVYRRLRYSSSGGGTTAIMRYTLRLLTSQQFVRACKVVSALELIRRSSGNLGDEPFSVGLWLGNASSPNTFTQALEAFNKHNFSKFVLRQCPWCST
;
A
#
# COMPACT_ATOMS: atom_id res chain seq x y z
N MET A 1 -14.07 21.98 -11.75
CA MET A 1 -12.82 22.39 -12.46
C MET A 1 -12.57 21.41 -13.59
N PRO A 2 -12.07 21.82 -14.77
CA PRO A 2 -11.63 20.86 -15.76
C PRO A 2 -10.54 20.00 -15.10
N THR A 3 -10.78 18.70 -14.98
CA THR A 3 -9.81 17.75 -14.48
C THR A 3 -8.61 17.79 -15.42
N THR A 4 -7.56 18.53 -15.04
CA THR A 4 -6.29 18.52 -15.76
C THR A 4 -5.84 17.06 -15.83
N ASP A 5 -5.86 16.48 -17.02
CA ASP A 5 -5.48 15.09 -17.21
C ASP A 5 -3.95 14.96 -17.05
N TYR A 6 -3.53 14.62 -15.84
CA TYR A 6 -2.13 14.38 -15.52
C TYR A 6 -1.63 12.99 -15.94
N ARG A 7 -2.44 12.15 -16.62
CA ARG A 7 -2.04 10.79 -17.00
C ARG A 7 -0.76 10.78 -17.83
N ALA A 8 -0.69 11.63 -18.86
CA ALA A 8 0.48 11.73 -19.73
C ALA A 8 1.73 12.22 -18.98
N ALA A 9 1.59 13.22 -18.09
CA ALA A 9 2.70 13.74 -17.30
C ALA A 9 3.20 12.69 -16.28
N ARG A 10 2.29 11.98 -15.63
CA ARG A 10 2.58 10.89 -14.70
C ARG A 10 3.30 9.74 -15.40
N LEU A 11 2.82 9.32 -16.57
CA LEU A 11 3.45 8.26 -17.35
C LEU A 11 4.87 8.64 -17.77
N LYS A 12 5.09 9.88 -18.22
CA LYS A 12 6.43 10.40 -18.53
C LYS A 12 7.36 10.36 -17.32
N PHE A 13 6.87 10.79 -16.15
CA PHE A 13 7.67 10.76 -14.93
C PHE A 13 8.02 9.32 -14.52
N VAL A 14 7.03 8.41 -14.51
CA VAL A 14 7.26 7.01 -14.17
C VAL A 14 8.24 6.34 -15.14
N ASN A 15 8.11 6.58 -16.43
CA ASN A 15 9.05 6.06 -17.44
C ASN A 15 10.47 6.61 -17.22
N TRP A 16 10.60 7.90 -16.92
CA TRP A 16 11.89 8.50 -16.61
C TRP A 16 12.52 7.91 -15.35
N VAL A 17 11.73 7.63 -14.29
CA VAL A 17 12.21 6.94 -13.10
C VAL A 17 12.69 5.53 -13.45
N LYS A 18 11.88 4.77 -14.20
CA LYS A 18 12.25 3.41 -14.64
C LYS A 18 13.56 3.41 -15.39
N GLN A 19 13.68 4.25 -16.42
CA GLN A 19 14.93 4.40 -17.19
C GLN A 19 16.11 4.79 -16.29
N SER A 20 15.90 5.73 -15.37
CA SER A 20 16.97 6.17 -14.46
C SER A 20 17.45 5.08 -13.49
N LEU A 21 16.59 4.11 -13.13
CA LEU A 21 16.92 3.05 -12.15
C LEU A 21 17.43 1.77 -12.81
N THR A 22 16.87 1.38 -13.97
CA THR A 22 17.16 0.12 -14.65
C THR A 22 18.07 0.25 -15.86
N GLY A 23 18.09 1.41 -16.55
CA GLY A 23 18.58 1.48 -17.93
C GLY A 23 18.24 2.79 -18.65
N GLU A 24 19.19 3.69 -18.90
CA GLU A 24 18.97 4.89 -19.73
C GLU A 24 19.79 4.87 -21.02
N GLU A 25 19.30 5.57 -22.04
CA GLU A 25 20.11 5.88 -23.22
C GLU A 25 21.21 6.86 -22.83
N LEU A 26 22.46 6.41 -22.96
CA LEU A 26 23.64 7.22 -22.66
C LEU A 26 24.11 7.92 -23.93
N ASN A 27 24.43 9.21 -23.82
CA ASN A 27 25.10 9.93 -24.90
C ASN A 27 26.43 9.26 -25.24
N GLU A 28 26.61 8.87 -26.51
CA GLU A 28 27.79 8.17 -27.02
C GLU A 28 28.08 6.83 -26.28
N ASN A 29 27.08 6.24 -25.61
CA ASN A 29 27.26 5.08 -24.74
C ASN A 29 28.25 5.30 -23.58
N ILE A 30 28.48 6.55 -23.15
CA ILE A 30 29.43 6.85 -22.07
C ILE A 30 28.69 7.25 -20.80
N LEU A 31 28.91 6.49 -19.72
CA LEU A 31 28.49 6.85 -18.37
C LEU A 31 29.58 7.69 -17.69
N ARG A 32 29.18 8.83 -17.13
CA ARG A 32 30.05 9.74 -16.36
C ARG A 32 29.73 9.62 -14.87
N ALA A 33 30.26 8.59 -14.23
CA ALA A 33 30.05 8.30 -12.81
C ALA A 33 31.31 7.67 -12.20
N THR A 34 31.43 7.73 -10.87
CA THR A 34 32.49 7.03 -10.13
C THR A 34 32.45 5.53 -10.39
N ASN A 35 31.26 4.93 -10.34
CA ASN A 35 31.01 3.53 -10.66
C ASN A 35 29.58 3.36 -11.25
N PRO A 36 29.33 2.38 -12.14
CA PRO A 36 27.99 2.13 -12.68
C PRO A 36 26.90 1.92 -11.62
N PHE A 37 27.24 1.31 -10.49
CA PHE A 37 26.30 1.11 -9.37
C PHE A 37 25.82 2.41 -8.71
N ASP A 38 26.47 3.56 -8.98
CA ASP A 38 25.99 4.86 -8.49
C ASP A 38 24.83 5.40 -9.36
N ARG A 39 24.64 4.86 -10.57
CA ARG A 39 23.56 5.24 -11.50
C ARG A 39 22.47 4.18 -11.56
N TYR A 40 22.86 2.92 -11.68
CA TYR A 40 21.94 1.78 -11.80
C TYR A 40 21.76 1.12 -10.45
N THR A 41 20.50 0.99 -10.02
CA THR A 41 20.16 0.43 -8.70
C THR A 41 19.42 -0.91 -8.80
N THR A 42 18.88 -1.23 -9.97
CA THR A 42 18.19 -2.49 -10.28
C THR A 42 18.43 -2.85 -11.75
N GLY A 43 17.96 -4.02 -12.20
CA GLY A 43 18.25 -4.51 -13.55
C GLY A 43 19.66 -5.08 -13.72
N ILE A 44 20.27 -5.54 -12.62
CA ILE A 44 21.67 -5.98 -12.57
C ILE A 44 21.73 -7.43 -12.10
N LEU A 45 22.43 -8.27 -12.86
CA LEU A 45 22.84 -9.62 -12.44
C LEU A 45 24.33 -9.60 -12.11
N TYR A 46 24.64 -9.80 -10.84
CA TYR A 46 26.00 -9.71 -10.32
C TYR A 46 26.80 -11.00 -10.59
N PRO A 47 28.14 -10.94 -10.63
CA PRO A 47 28.98 -12.13 -10.72
C PRO A 47 28.68 -13.14 -9.60
N VAL A 48 28.81 -14.43 -9.92
CA VAL A 48 28.57 -15.50 -8.95
C VAL A 48 29.53 -15.38 -7.77
N GLY A 49 28.99 -15.45 -6.55
CA GLY A 49 29.78 -15.42 -5.32
C GLY A 49 30.13 -14.02 -4.81
N THR A 50 29.53 -12.96 -5.36
CA THR A 50 29.66 -11.59 -4.82
C THR A 50 29.05 -11.52 -3.41
N GLU A 51 29.75 -10.96 -2.42
CA GLU A 51 29.23 -10.73 -1.07
C GLU A 51 29.50 -9.27 -0.66
N TYR A 52 28.52 -8.60 -0.06
CA TYR A 52 28.65 -7.28 0.54
C TYR A 52 28.45 -7.35 2.05
N GLU A 53 29.21 -6.56 2.82
CA GLU A 53 28.88 -6.29 4.22
C GLU A 53 27.87 -5.15 4.29
N VAL A 54 26.71 -5.39 4.90
CA VAL A 54 25.70 -4.35 5.15
C VAL A 54 25.87 -3.84 6.57
N GLU A 55 26.07 -2.53 6.71
CA GLU A 55 25.92 -1.84 7.99
C GLU A 55 24.41 -1.69 8.25
N ASN A 56 23.98 -2.17 9.42
CA ASN A 56 22.57 -2.22 9.77
C ASN A 56 22.10 -0.82 10.21
N ASP A 57 21.85 0.08 9.25
CA ASP A 57 21.40 1.47 9.50
C ASP A 57 19.98 1.57 10.12
N ASN A 58 19.32 0.43 10.36
CA ASN A 58 17.99 0.36 10.98
C ASN A 58 18.00 0.38 12.52
N GLU A 59 19.16 0.38 13.17
CA GLU A 59 19.22 0.73 14.59
C GLU A 59 19.12 2.25 14.71
N THR A 60 17.89 2.73 14.90
CA THR A 60 17.69 4.03 15.53
C THR A 60 18.45 3.99 16.86
N PRO A 61 19.31 4.97 17.19
CA PRO A 61 19.98 4.97 18.48
C PRO A 61 18.90 5.17 19.55
N GLU A 62 18.45 4.07 20.15
CA GLU A 62 17.73 4.12 21.41
C GLU A 62 18.67 4.74 22.44
N GLU A 63 18.18 5.79 23.11
CA GLU A 63 18.90 6.50 24.15
C GLU A 63 19.27 5.51 25.27
N GLU A 64 20.59 5.38 25.49
CA GLU A 64 21.30 4.89 26.69
C GLU A 64 20.56 3.89 27.61
N ASP A 65 20.81 2.60 27.39
CA ASP A 65 20.85 1.62 28.48
C ASP A 65 22.27 1.03 28.61
N VAL A 66 22.84 1.10 29.80
CA VAL A 66 24.28 0.89 30.10
C VAL A 66 24.60 -0.59 30.34
N LEU A 67 24.09 -1.47 29.47
CA LEU A 67 24.35 -2.91 29.56
C LEU A 67 24.95 -3.43 28.25
N ALA A 68 26.27 -3.60 28.27
CA ALA A 68 27.13 -4.36 27.36
C ALA A 68 26.66 -4.50 25.89
N LYS A 69 27.10 -3.58 25.03
CA LYS A 69 27.00 -3.74 23.57
C LYS A 69 27.77 -4.98 23.11
N GLU A 70 27.07 -6.04 22.73
CA GLU A 70 27.62 -6.98 21.76
C GLU A 70 27.86 -6.24 20.42
N PRO A 71 28.97 -6.47 19.71
CA PRO A 71 29.18 -5.83 18.42
C PRO A 71 28.08 -6.28 17.45
N ALA A 72 27.41 -5.31 16.82
CA ALA A 72 26.39 -5.55 15.81
C ALA A 72 26.92 -6.54 14.76
N LYS A 73 26.24 -7.68 14.60
CA LYS A 73 26.59 -8.65 13.56
C LYS A 73 26.35 -8.00 12.20
N LYS A 74 27.43 -7.70 11.48
CA LYS A 74 27.37 -7.26 10.09
C LYS A 74 26.67 -8.36 9.27
N ALA A 75 25.52 -8.03 8.69
CA ALA A 75 24.82 -8.95 7.81
C ALA A 75 25.56 -9.00 6.47
N LYS A 76 25.82 -10.21 5.99
CA LYS A 76 26.33 -10.41 4.63
C LYS A 76 25.15 -10.42 3.66
N TYR A 77 25.21 -9.57 2.65
CA TYR A 77 24.24 -9.51 1.56
C TYR A 77 24.87 -10.05 0.28
N GLN A 78 24.24 -11.06 -0.31
CA GLN A 78 24.61 -11.58 -1.61
C GLN A 78 23.62 -11.03 -2.64
N PRO A 79 24.07 -10.17 -3.57
CA PRO A 79 23.20 -9.63 -4.61
C PRO A 79 22.79 -10.72 -5.61
N PRO A 80 21.66 -10.55 -6.32
CA PRO A 80 21.16 -11.57 -7.24
C PRO A 80 22.09 -11.73 -8.45
N SER A 81 22.50 -12.97 -8.73
CA SER A 81 23.25 -13.33 -9.94
C SER A 81 22.38 -13.97 -11.03
N SER A 82 21.08 -14.11 -10.78
CA SER A 82 20.14 -14.74 -11.70
C SER A 82 18.75 -14.13 -11.58
N MET A 83 18.01 -14.13 -12.69
CA MET A 83 16.61 -13.78 -12.74
C MET A 83 15.85 -14.74 -13.64
N GLY A 84 14.55 -14.91 -13.42
CA GLY A 84 13.74 -15.74 -14.29
C GLY A 84 12.27 -15.64 -13.96
N PHE A 85 11.48 -16.44 -14.66
CA PHE A 85 10.07 -16.61 -14.37
C PHE A 85 9.62 -18.01 -14.75
N SER A 86 8.50 -18.45 -14.19
CA SER A 86 7.85 -19.70 -14.52
C SER A 86 6.45 -19.48 -15.03
N PHE A 87 6.05 -20.25 -16.03
CA PHE A 87 4.70 -20.21 -16.60
C PHE A 87 4.24 -21.64 -16.92
N TYR A 88 2.94 -21.82 -17.11
CA TYR A 88 2.34 -23.12 -17.39
C TYR A 88 1.79 -23.17 -18.81
N VAL A 89 2.19 -24.21 -19.55
CA VAL A 89 1.77 -24.45 -20.93
C VAL A 89 1.15 -25.82 -21.06
N ASP A 90 0.27 -26.00 -22.05
CA ASP A 90 -0.20 -27.33 -22.40
C ASP A 90 0.91 -28.19 -23.05
N SER A 91 0.66 -29.50 -23.12
CA SER A 91 1.64 -30.47 -23.62
C SER A 91 1.92 -30.40 -25.14
N SER A 92 1.11 -29.69 -25.91
CA SER A 92 1.24 -29.57 -27.37
C SER A 92 2.30 -28.54 -27.80
N LEU A 93 2.74 -27.66 -26.91
CA LEU A 93 3.84 -26.73 -27.20
C LEU A 93 5.17 -27.50 -27.32
N ALA A 94 5.72 -27.54 -28.53
CA ALA A 94 6.92 -28.32 -28.85
C ALA A 94 8.24 -27.56 -28.57
N SER A 95 8.27 -26.27 -28.88
CA SER A 95 9.43 -25.40 -28.69
C SER A 95 9.03 -24.06 -28.06
N LEU A 96 10.01 -23.38 -27.48
CA LEU A 96 9.88 -22.08 -26.87
C LEU A 96 10.89 -21.12 -27.46
N ARG A 97 10.38 -19.95 -27.84
CA ARG A 97 11.17 -18.80 -28.27
C ARG A 97 11.53 -17.94 -27.07
N VAL A 98 12.83 -17.84 -26.76
CA VAL A 98 13.36 -17.07 -25.64
C VAL A 98 14.26 -15.96 -26.14
N PHE A 99 13.88 -14.72 -25.85
CA PHE A 99 14.65 -13.52 -26.15
C PHE A 99 15.39 -13.04 -24.91
N TYR A 100 16.62 -12.58 -25.09
CA TYR A 100 17.45 -12.07 -24.02
C TYR A 100 18.29 -10.87 -24.45
N SER A 101 18.60 -10.01 -23.49
CA SER A 101 19.49 -8.87 -23.67
C SER A 101 20.21 -8.51 -22.38
N ALA A 102 21.38 -7.89 -22.50
CA ALA A 102 22.10 -7.28 -21.40
C ALA A 102 23.19 -6.34 -21.94
N ALA A 103 23.64 -5.43 -21.09
CA ALA A 103 24.80 -4.59 -21.31
C ALA A 103 25.89 -4.88 -20.27
N SER A 104 27.11 -4.48 -20.58
CA SER A 104 28.21 -4.42 -19.63
C SER A 104 28.86 -3.05 -19.66
N PHE A 105 29.61 -2.73 -18.61
CA PHE A 105 30.40 -1.51 -18.55
C PHE A 105 31.88 -1.86 -18.52
N GLU A 106 32.67 -1.18 -19.35
CA GLU A 106 34.11 -1.24 -19.30
C GLU A 106 34.67 0.09 -18.84
N LYS A 107 35.66 0.03 -17.95
CA LYS A 107 36.27 1.23 -17.41
C LYS A 107 37.20 1.86 -18.44
N ILE A 108 36.98 3.14 -18.74
CA ILE A 108 37.84 3.91 -19.66
C ILE A 108 38.61 5.00 -18.92
N GLU A 109 39.59 5.60 -19.61
CA GLU A 109 40.43 6.65 -19.03
C GLU A 109 39.62 7.87 -18.57
N LYS A 110 40.11 8.49 -17.50
CA LYS A 110 39.51 9.71 -16.97
C LYS A 110 39.69 10.85 -17.95
N LYS A 111 38.66 11.68 -18.09
CA LYS A 111 38.74 12.95 -18.81
C LYS A 111 37.99 14.02 -18.02
N ASP A 112 38.64 15.16 -17.83
CA ASP A 112 38.18 16.29 -17.00
C ASP A 112 38.01 15.92 -15.51
N ASN A 113 38.93 15.13 -14.95
CA ASN A 113 38.90 14.58 -13.58
C ASN A 113 37.68 13.69 -13.22
N LEU A 114 36.80 13.42 -14.19
CA LEU A 114 35.66 12.51 -14.03
C LEU A 114 36.02 11.12 -14.54
N GLN A 115 35.65 10.10 -13.74
CA GLN A 115 35.68 8.71 -14.18
C GLN A 115 34.61 8.49 -15.24
N ARG A 116 34.94 7.68 -16.24
CA ARG A 116 34.06 7.33 -17.34
C ARG A 116 34.02 5.83 -17.55
N TRP A 117 32.89 5.35 -18.03
CA TRP A 117 32.62 3.96 -18.32
C TRP A 117 31.93 3.86 -19.67
N GLU A 118 32.43 2.98 -20.54
CA GLU A 118 31.79 2.70 -21.83
C GLU A 118 30.78 1.58 -21.64
N LYS A 119 29.53 1.84 -22.02
CA LYS A 119 28.47 0.83 -22.08
C LYS A 119 28.62 0.03 -23.36
N LYS A 120 28.76 -1.29 -23.24
CA LYS A 120 28.80 -2.21 -24.36
C LYS A 120 27.59 -3.15 -24.34
N SER A 121 26.82 -3.16 -25.43
CA SER A 121 25.80 -4.18 -25.64
C SER A 121 26.47 -5.55 -25.74
N LEU A 122 25.92 -6.54 -25.05
CA LEU A 122 26.38 -7.93 -25.11
C LEU A 122 25.63 -8.75 -26.18
N VAL A 123 24.78 -8.08 -26.96
CA VAL A 123 23.91 -8.63 -28.01
C VAL A 123 23.94 -7.71 -29.24
N GLN A 124 23.53 -8.24 -30.39
CA GLN A 124 23.28 -7.43 -31.59
C GLN A 124 21.95 -6.69 -31.48
N ASP A 125 21.87 -5.48 -32.04
CA ASP A 125 20.68 -4.61 -32.00
C ASP A 125 20.06 -4.47 -30.59
N ASP A 126 18.79 -4.88 -30.41
CA ASP A 126 18.04 -4.78 -29.15
C ASP A 126 18.01 -6.10 -28.34
N GLY A 127 18.50 -7.20 -28.90
CA GLY A 127 18.62 -8.49 -28.24
C GLY A 127 18.81 -9.67 -29.19
N GLU A 128 18.99 -10.85 -28.60
CA GLU A 128 19.16 -12.10 -29.31
C GLU A 128 18.08 -13.09 -28.90
N GLU A 129 17.86 -14.11 -29.75
CA GLU A 129 16.82 -15.10 -29.56
C GLU A 129 17.36 -16.52 -29.73
N ILE A 130 16.87 -17.42 -28.89
CA ILE A 130 17.06 -18.87 -29.02
C ILE A 130 15.71 -19.56 -29.11
N GLU A 131 15.68 -20.65 -29.86
CA GLU A 131 14.55 -21.59 -29.87
C GLU A 131 14.98 -22.87 -29.15
N ALA A 132 14.23 -23.25 -28.11
CA ALA A 132 14.53 -24.40 -27.28
C ALA A 132 13.42 -25.45 -27.34
N PRO A 133 13.76 -26.74 -27.51
CA PRO A 133 12.77 -27.81 -27.42
C PRO A 133 12.25 -27.97 -25.98
N LEU A 134 10.99 -28.35 -25.82
CA LEU A 134 10.33 -28.54 -24.51
C LEU A 134 10.10 -30.02 -24.16
N ASP A 135 10.91 -30.91 -24.74
CA ASP A 135 10.93 -32.35 -24.42
C ASP A 135 11.83 -32.67 -23.20
N SER A 136 12.81 -31.81 -22.93
CA SER A 136 13.78 -31.94 -21.84
C SER A 136 14.27 -30.57 -21.36
N SER A 137 14.91 -30.54 -20.19
CA SER A 137 15.54 -29.32 -19.70
C SER A 137 16.84 -29.03 -20.46
N THR A 138 17.03 -27.79 -20.87
CA THR A 138 18.14 -27.37 -21.74
C THR A 138 18.89 -26.16 -21.18
N GLN A 139 20.15 -26.00 -21.58
CA GLN A 139 21.00 -24.88 -21.17
C GLN A 139 21.72 -24.27 -22.38
N TYR A 140 21.79 -22.94 -22.42
CA TYR A 140 22.45 -22.20 -23.50
C TYR A 140 23.39 -21.16 -22.89
N LYS A 141 24.67 -21.18 -23.31
CA LYS A 141 25.57 -20.06 -23.02
C LYS A 141 25.23 -18.90 -23.95
N VAL A 142 25.10 -17.70 -23.39
CA VAL A 142 24.66 -16.48 -24.09
C VAL A 142 25.53 -15.30 -23.67
N LEU A 143 25.33 -14.13 -24.29
CA LEU A 143 25.97 -12.86 -23.91
C LEU A 143 27.51 -12.96 -23.91
N GLY A 144 28.08 -13.61 -24.93
CA GLY A 144 29.54 -13.83 -25.04
C GLY A 144 30.11 -14.72 -23.93
N GLU A 145 29.40 -15.80 -23.57
CA GLU A 145 29.73 -16.73 -22.46
C GLU A 145 29.69 -16.13 -21.05
N ARG A 146 29.20 -14.89 -20.90
CA ARG A 146 29.01 -14.26 -19.59
C ARG A 146 27.69 -14.65 -18.94
N GLY A 147 26.70 -14.98 -19.75
CA GLY A 147 25.37 -15.39 -19.31
C GLY A 147 25.08 -16.85 -19.64
N ARG A 148 24.12 -17.42 -18.93
CA ARG A 148 23.51 -18.71 -19.25
C ARG A 148 22.00 -18.63 -19.13
N ILE A 149 21.31 -19.16 -20.13
CA ILE A 149 19.88 -19.41 -20.08
C ILE A 149 19.66 -20.87 -19.67
N ASP A 150 18.93 -21.07 -18.58
CA ASP A 150 18.46 -22.36 -18.10
C ASP A 150 16.96 -22.46 -18.39
N ILE A 151 16.53 -23.50 -19.11
CA ILE A 151 15.11 -23.81 -19.38
C ILE A 151 14.81 -25.14 -18.70
N VAL A 152 14.06 -25.08 -17.61
CA VAL A 152 13.69 -26.25 -16.81
C VAL A 152 12.25 -26.64 -17.10
N VAL A 153 12.05 -27.86 -17.59
CA VAL A 153 10.74 -28.41 -17.96
C VAL A 153 10.27 -29.37 -16.86
N ARG A 154 9.11 -29.10 -16.27
CA ARG A 154 8.50 -29.93 -15.23
C ARG A 154 7.09 -30.36 -15.64
N PRO A 155 6.85 -31.63 -16.00
CA PRO A 155 5.50 -32.11 -16.29
C PRO A 155 4.56 -31.95 -15.10
N LEU A 156 3.33 -31.51 -15.36
CA LEU A 156 2.29 -31.39 -14.34
C LEU A 156 0.91 -31.56 -15.00
N GLY A 157 0.14 -32.55 -14.56
CA GLY A 157 -1.20 -32.81 -15.11
C GLY A 157 -1.15 -33.07 -16.62
N ASP A 158 -1.90 -32.28 -17.38
CA ASP A 158 -1.99 -32.32 -18.85
C ASP A 158 -1.05 -31.30 -19.55
N GLY A 159 -0.17 -30.66 -18.80
CA GLY A 159 0.76 -29.65 -19.29
C GLY A 159 2.13 -29.74 -18.63
N LYS A 160 2.88 -28.63 -18.72
CA LYS A 160 4.25 -28.52 -18.22
C LYS A 160 4.47 -27.13 -17.62
N ILE A 161 5.10 -27.08 -16.45
CA ILE A 161 5.66 -25.84 -15.91
C ILE A 161 7.03 -25.63 -16.54
N ILE A 162 7.21 -24.49 -17.20
CA ILE A 162 8.47 -24.08 -17.79
C ILE A 162 9.05 -22.98 -16.93
N THR A 163 10.30 -23.14 -16.49
CA THR A 163 11.07 -22.10 -15.80
C THR A 163 12.20 -21.66 -16.70
N VAL A 164 12.23 -20.37 -17.06
CA VAL A 164 13.30 -19.77 -17.87
C VAL A 164 14.08 -18.83 -16.96
N THR A 165 15.40 -19.02 -16.90
CA THR A 165 16.28 -18.23 -16.02
C THR A 165 17.48 -17.73 -16.80
N LEU A 166 17.79 -16.44 -16.70
CA LEU A 166 19.07 -15.85 -17.12
C LEU A 166 19.97 -15.71 -15.89
N SER A 167 21.14 -16.34 -15.94
CA SER A 167 22.15 -16.27 -14.88
C SER A 167 23.43 -15.62 -15.39
N ASN A 168 24.01 -14.72 -14.61
CA ASN A 168 25.40 -14.32 -14.76
C ASN A 168 26.29 -15.47 -14.26
N ILE A 169 27.14 -15.99 -15.14
CA ILE A 169 28.05 -17.10 -14.84
C ILE A 169 29.52 -16.64 -14.75
N CYS A 170 29.77 -15.34 -14.84
CA CYS A 170 31.09 -14.78 -14.57
C CYS A 170 31.45 -14.98 -13.10
N SER A 171 32.70 -15.36 -12.85
CA SER A 171 33.32 -15.29 -11.54
C SER A 171 34.37 -14.19 -11.55
N THR A 172 34.29 -13.25 -10.63
CA THR A 172 35.31 -12.21 -10.49
C THR A 172 36.39 -12.66 -9.50
N LYS A 173 37.66 -12.53 -9.89
CA LYS A 173 38.81 -12.62 -8.98
C LYS A 173 39.42 -11.22 -8.90
N VAL A 174 39.35 -10.61 -7.72
CA VAL A 174 39.88 -9.25 -7.51
C VAL A 174 41.40 -9.33 -7.45
N GLY A 175 42.09 -8.64 -8.37
CA GLY A 175 43.54 -8.47 -8.28
C GLY A 175 43.94 -7.50 -7.16
N GLU A 176 45.15 -7.64 -6.61
CA GLU A 176 45.64 -6.84 -5.46
C GLU A 176 45.60 -5.31 -5.67
N LYS A 177 45.53 -4.84 -6.93
CA LYS A 177 45.55 -3.41 -7.29
C LYS A 177 44.21 -2.87 -7.79
N GLU A 178 43.19 -3.71 -7.89
CA GLU A 178 41.89 -3.32 -8.44
C GLU A 178 40.89 -3.04 -7.32
N LYS A 179 40.01 -2.07 -7.55
CA LYS A 179 38.89 -1.84 -6.63
C LYS A 179 37.86 -2.92 -6.88
N GLU A 180 37.55 -3.71 -5.85
CA GLU A 180 36.53 -4.77 -5.90
C GLU A 180 35.22 -4.32 -6.54
N ARG A 181 34.75 -3.10 -6.19
CA ARG A 181 33.52 -2.52 -6.76
C ARG A 181 33.61 -2.27 -8.26
N ASP A 182 34.79 -1.94 -8.79
CA ASP A 182 35.01 -1.72 -10.22
C ASP A 182 35.04 -3.06 -10.97
N VAL A 183 35.78 -4.05 -10.47
CA VAL A 183 35.83 -5.41 -11.05
C VAL A 183 34.44 -6.06 -11.05
N THR A 184 33.68 -5.86 -9.97
CA THR A 184 32.31 -6.36 -9.87
C THR A 184 31.40 -5.68 -10.90
N ALA A 185 31.54 -4.37 -11.11
CA ALA A 185 30.79 -3.66 -12.15
C ALA A 185 31.15 -4.19 -13.54
N GLU A 186 32.43 -4.37 -13.85
CA GLU A 186 32.86 -4.93 -15.14
C GLU A 186 32.31 -6.34 -15.38
N GLY A 187 32.26 -7.17 -14.32
CA GLY A 187 31.72 -8.53 -14.36
C GLY A 187 30.19 -8.64 -14.34
N SER A 188 29.47 -7.56 -14.02
CA SER A 188 28.00 -7.57 -13.91
C SER A 188 27.30 -7.49 -15.27
N LEU A 189 26.08 -8.03 -15.35
CA LEU A 189 25.18 -7.85 -16.48
C LEU A 189 24.14 -6.78 -16.12
N PHE A 190 24.20 -5.63 -16.76
CA PHE A 190 23.25 -4.52 -16.58
C PHE A 190 22.14 -4.61 -17.60
N GLU A 191 21.02 -3.93 -17.33
CA GLU A 191 19.87 -3.86 -18.24
C GLU A 191 19.41 -5.26 -18.69
N ALA A 192 19.48 -6.23 -17.77
CA ALA A 192 19.20 -7.61 -18.09
C ALA A 192 17.72 -7.76 -18.49
N GLY A 193 17.48 -8.30 -19.68
CA GLY A 193 16.16 -8.54 -20.24
C GLY A 193 15.96 -10.00 -20.57
N LEU A 194 14.78 -10.53 -20.25
CA LEU A 194 14.37 -11.88 -20.59
C LEU A 194 12.90 -11.88 -21.01
N ARG A 195 12.60 -12.46 -22.17
CA ARG A 195 11.23 -12.57 -22.69
C ARG A 195 10.98 -13.92 -23.33
N CYS A 196 9.72 -14.36 -23.32
CA CYS A 196 9.26 -15.58 -23.95
C CYS A 196 8.03 -15.28 -24.80
N PHE A 197 7.98 -15.83 -26.00
CA PHE A 197 6.85 -15.68 -26.91
C PHE A 197 6.14 -17.01 -27.05
N ILE A 198 4.85 -17.04 -26.69
CA ILE A 198 4.07 -18.27 -26.62
C ILE A 198 2.75 -18.06 -27.35
N PRO A 199 2.29 -18.99 -28.20
CA PRO A 199 0.94 -18.91 -28.76
C PRO A 199 -0.11 -18.87 -27.64
N GLU A 200 -1.10 -17.99 -27.75
CA GLU A 200 -2.08 -17.75 -26.68
C GLU A 200 -2.82 -19.03 -26.27
N GLN A 201 -3.20 -19.85 -27.25
CA GLN A 201 -3.87 -21.13 -27.07
C GLN A 201 -3.09 -22.13 -26.19
N ASN A 202 -1.77 -21.94 -26.08
CA ASN A 202 -0.89 -22.85 -25.34
C ASN A 202 -0.62 -22.42 -23.90
N VAL A 203 -0.87 -21.14 -23.57
CA VAL A 203 -0.64 -20.63 -22.21
C VAL A 203 -1.88 -20.88 -21.36
N ARG A 204 -1.66 -21.39 -20.15
CA ARG A 204 -2.71 -21.63 -19.17
C ARG A 204 -2.42 -20.86 -17.89
N ASN A 205 -3.44 -20.73 -17.04
CA ASN A 205 -3.26 -20.20 -15.69
C ASN A 205 -2.19 -21.02 -14.96
N TYR A 206 -1.29 -20.32 -14.29
CA TYR A 206 -0.30 -20.94 -13.44
C TYR A 206 -1.00 -21.77 -12.36
N PRO A 207 -0.59 -23.04 -12.16
CA PRO A 207 -1.22 -23.95 -11.21
C PRO A 207 -1.25 -23.34 -9.81
N ARG A 208 -2.45 -23.23 -9.24
CA ARG A 208 -2.67 -22.79 -7.86
C ARG A 208 -2.44 -23.95 -6.91
N VAL A 209 -1.98 -23.64 -5.69
CA VAL A 209 -1.83 -24.64 -4.63
C VAL A 209 -3.23 -25.12 -4.21
N SER A 210 -3.34 -26.37 -3.76
CA SER A 210 -4.61 -26.87 -3.23
C SER A 210 -5.12 -25.99 -2.08
N TYR A 211 -6.41 -25.61 -2.11
CA TYR A 211 -7.07 -24.83 -1.06
C TYR A 211 -6.84 -25.41 0.35
N ALA A 212 -6.75 -26.74 0.47
CA ALA A 212 -6.54 -27.42 1.75
C ALA A 212 -5.15 -27.16 2.39
N LEU A 213 -4.18 -26.67 1.61
CA LEU A 213 -2.83 -26.33 2.07
C LEU A 213 -2.67 -24.84 2.38
N LEU A 214 -3.66 -24.03 2.02
CA LEU A 214 -3.66 -22.59 2.22
C LEU A 214 -4.22 -22.24 3.60
N SER A 215 -3.67 -21.20 4.22
CA SER A 215 -4.27 -20.55 5.38
C SER A 215 -5.64 -19.95 5.04
N ASP A 216 -6.45 -19.65 6.06
CA ASP A 216 -7.78 -19.06 5.84
C ASP A 216 -7.72 -17.73 5.08
N GLU A 217 -6.69 -16.91 5.33
CA GLU A 217 -6.46 -15.64 4.61
C GLU A 217 -6.10 -15.89 3.14
N GLU A 218 -5.20 -16.83 2.86
CA GLU A 218 -4.82 -17.19 1.48
C GLU A 218 -6.03 -17.75 0.71
N GLN A 219 -6.86 -18.57 1.34
CA GLN A 219 -8.10 -19.05 0.73
C GLN A 219 -9.07 -17.91 0.35
N GLU A 220 -9.19 -16.90 1.22
CA GLU A 220 -10.02 -15.72 0.94
C GLU A 220 -9.46 -14.88 -0.21
N LEU A 221 -8.13 -14.73 -0.27
CA LEU A 221 -7.47 -14.05 -1.39
C LEU A 221 -7.67 -14.81 -2.71
N GLU A 222 -7.51 -16.14 -2.68
CA GLU A 222 -7.73 -16.99 -3.85
C GLU A 222 -9.18 -16.90 -4.38
N LEU A 223 -10.17 -16.86 -3.48
CA LEU A 223 -11.57 -16.65 -3.84
C LEU A 223 -11.81 -15.25 -4.40
N ARG A 224 -11.26 -14.20 -3.77
CA ARG A 224 -11.42 -12.80 -4.18
C ARG A 224 -10.85 -12.54 -5.57
N TYR A 225 -9.72 -13.16 -5.88
CA TYR A 225 -9.00 -13.02 -7.16
C TYR A 225 -9.16 -14.25 -8.05
N LYS A 226 -10.25 -15.01 -7.92
CA LYS A 226 -10.46 -16.26 -8.68
C LYS A 226 -10.54 -16.03 -10.20
N ASP A 227 -11.10 -14.89 -10.60
CA ASP A 227 -11.27 -14.53 -12.01
C ASP A 227 -10.01 -13.86 -12.59
N GLU A 228 -9.05 -13.50 -11.73
CA GLU A 228 -7.76 -12.96 -12.15
C GLU A 228 -6.83 -14.08 -12.61
N ARG A 229 -6.37 -13.96 -13.86
CA ARG A 229 -5.47 -14.92 -14.49
C ARG A 229 -4.03 -14.57 -14.18
N VAL A 230 -3.33 -15.50 -13.54
CA VAL A 230 -1.89 -15.44 -13.34
C VAL A 230 -1.22 -16.33 -14.36
N TYR A 231 -0.55 -15.77 -15.36
CA TYR A 231 0.12 -16.57 -16.40
C TYR A 231 1.56 -16.96 -16.03
N ALA A 232 2.22 -16.15 -15.21
CA ALA A 232 3.59 -16.40 -14.80
C ALA A 232 3.88 -15.93 -13.37
N ILE A 233 4.92 -16.53 -12.77
CA ILE A 233 5.48 -16.15 -11.47
C ILE A 233 6.96 -15.81 -11.66
N GLY A 234 7.37 -14.65 -11.17
CA GLY A 234 8.76 -14.17 -11.24
C GLY A 234 9.67 -14.79 -10.17
N HIS A 235 10.95 -14.95 -10.49
CA HIS A 235 12.02 -15.47 -9.63
C HIS A 235 13.19 -14.49 -9.63
N GLY A 236 13.40 -13.78 -8.51
CA GLY A 236 14.43 -12.74 -8.40
C GLY A 236 14.15 -11.46 -9.20
N VAL A 237 13.06 -11.43 -9.97
CA VAL A 237 12.55 -10.30 -10.77
C VAL A 237 11.03 -10.40 -10.84
N ALA A 238 10.33 -9.28 -11.05
CA ALA A 238 8.90 -9.35 -11.36
C ALA A 238 8.70 -9.86 -12.79
N VAL A 239 7.47 -10.30 -13.09
CA VAL A 239 7.09 -10.75 -14.43
C VAL A 239 5.79 -10.05 -14.82
N ASP A 240 5.69 -9.72 -16.09
CA ASP A 240 4.50 -9.13 -16.69
C ASP A 240 4.28 -9.76 -18.08
N TRP A 241 3.11 -9.54 -18.66
CA TRP A 241 2.71 -10.16 -19.92
C TRP A 241 1.88 -9.24 -20.81
N LEU A 242 2.15 -9.30 -22.12
CA LEU A 242 1.40 -8.59 -23.15
C LEU A 242 0.68 -9.59 -24.05
N LEU A 243 -0.64 -9.46 -24.11
CA LEU A 243 -1.46 -10.16 -25.09
C LEU A 243 -1.35 -9.42 -26.44
N LYS A 244 -0.77 -10.08 -27.43
CA LYS A 244 -0.76 -9.67 -28.84
C LYS A 244 -1.67 -10.65 -29.61
N ASN A 245 -2.16 -10.25 -30.79
CA ASN A 245 -3.02 -11.12 -31.60
C ASN A 245 -2.40 -12.53 -31.72
N ASP A 246 -3.08 -13.53 -31.15
CA ASP A 246 -2.73 -14.95 -31.09
C ASP A 246 -1.44 -15.33 -30.33
N SER A 247 -0.81 -14.42 -29.58
CA SER A 247 0.40 -14.71 -28.80
C SER A 247 0.50 -13.92 -27.50
N ILE A 248 1.11 -14.52 -26.48
CA ILE A 248 1.46 -13.89 -25.22
C ILE A 248 2.98 -13.70 -25.16
N GLU A 249 3.41 -12.45 -24.94
CA GLU A 249 4.79 -12.12 -24.60
C GLU A 249 4.89 -12.03 -23.08
N ILE A 250 5.62 -12.96 -22.45
CA ILE A 250 5.92 -12.94 -21.02
C ILE A 250 7.32 -12.37 -20.84
N PHE A 251 7.51 -11.37 -19.99
CA PHE A 251 8.80 -10.68 -19.86
C PHE A 251 9.14 -10.33 -18.40
N SER A 252 10.43 -10.31 -18.11
CA SER A 252 10.98 -9.85 -16.83
C SER A 252 10.85 -8.35 -16.67
N ASP A 253 10.45 -7.88 -15.49
CA ASP A 253 10.40 -6.46 -15.16
C ASP A 253 11.04 -6.16 -13.80
N PHE A 254 12.10 -5.36 -13.79
CA PHE A 254 12.79 -4.93 -12.56
C PHE A 254 12.12 -3.76 -11.86
N MET A 255 11.21 -3.07 -12.54
CA MET A 255 10.38 -2.02 -11.96
C MET A 255 8.95 -2.17 -12.52
N PRO A 256 8.18 -3.12 -11.97
CA PRO A 256 6.80 -3.35 -12.38
C PRO A 256 5.95 -2.11 -12.09
N ILE A 257 5.03 -1.81 -13.00
CA ILE A 257 4.14 -0.65 -12.90
C ILE A 257 2.72 -1.14 -13.14
N VAL A 258 1.84 -0.88 -12.18
CA VAL A 258 0.40 -1.16 -12.31
C VAL A 258 -0.39 0.10 -12.00
N GLU A 259 -1.40 0.39 -12.81
CA GLU A 259 -2.39 1.41 -12.46
C GLU A 259 -3.41 0.76 -11.52
N VAL A 260 -3.46 1.24 -10.27
CA VAL A 260 -4.49 0.82 -9.31
C VAL A 260 -5.72 1.71 -9.54
N PRO A 261 -6.86 1.16 -9.97
CA PRO A 261 -8.07 1.94 -10.16
C PRO A 261 -8.51 2.63 -8.86
N GLN A 262 -9.04 3.84 -8.96
CA GLN A 262 -9.66 4.48 -7.80
C GLN A 262 -10.97 3.78 -7.46
N VAL A 263 -11.12 3.35 -6.21
CA VAL A 263 -12.39 2.84 -5.70
C VAL A 263 -13.30 4.02 -5.40
N THR A 264 -14.45 4.06 -6.07
CA THR A 264 -15.51 5.03 -5.80
C THR A 264 -16.28 4.58 -4.56
N ALA A 265 -16.41 5.48 -3.58
CA ALA A 265 -17.22 5.23 -2.38
C ALA A 265 -18.72 5.54 -2.60
N ASN A 266 -19.10 6.02 -3.78
CA ASN A 266 -20.48 6.34 -4.13
C ASN A 266 -21.22 5.04 -4.48
N THR A 267 -22.24 4.71 -3.71
CA THR A 267 -23.13 3.56 -3.95
C THR A 267 -24.23 3.85 -4.98
N GLY A 268 -24.21 5.03 -5.61
CA GLY A 268 -25.17 5.45 -6.64
C GLY A 268 -26.40 6.18 -6.09
N ASN A 269 -26.67 6.07 -4.78
CA ASN A 269 -27.72 6.80 -4.10
C ASN A 269 -27.10 7.88 -3.20
N SER A 270 -27.35 9.16 -3.52
CA SER A 270 -27.06 10.26 -2.59
C SER A 270 -28.14 10.32 -1.52
N ASP A 271 -28.14 9.33 -0.63
CA ASP A 271 -29.15 9.24 0.42
C ASP A 271 -28.96 10.36 1.43
N GLU A 272 -30.07 11.01 1.76
CA GLU A 272 -30.16 12.08 2.77
C GLU A 272 -29.53 11.65 4.11
N VAL A 273 -29.62 10.36 4.43
CA VAL A 273 -29.04 9.71 5.63
C VAL A 273 -27.52 9.86 5.74
N LEU A 274 -26.82 10.07 4.63
CA LEU A 274 -25.37 10.25 4.66
C LEU A 274 -24.98 11.68 5.05
N THR A 275 -25.91 12.64 4.95
CA THR A 275 -25.58 14.05 5.15
C THR A 275 -25.46 14.38 6.64
N PHE A 276 -24.41 15.14 7.00
CA PHE A 276 -24.24 15.55 8.40
C PHE A 276 -25.38 16.45 8.89
N ASP A 277 -25.96 17.24 7.98
CA ASP A 277 -27.08 18.14 8.29
C ASP A 277 -28.36 17.36 8.66
N TYR A 278 -28.63 16.25 7.99
CA TYR A 278 -29.73 15.37 8.35
C TYR A 278 -29.43 14.60 9.64
N LEU A 279 -28.25 13.98 9.76
CA LEU A 279 -27.90 13.17 10.94
C LEU A 279 -27.81 13.97 12.24
N LYS A 280 -27.36 15.24 12.19
CA LYS A 280 -27.36 16.09 13.39
C LYS A 280 -28.77 16.42 13.90
N SER A 281 -29.81 16.17 13.10
CA SER A 281 -31.21 16.45 13.47
C SER A 281 -31.88 15.31 14.25
N VAL A 282 -31.18 14.20 14.54
CA VAL A 282 -31.72 12.97 15.14
C VAL A 282 -32.57 13.19 16.41
N GLU A 283 -32.26 14.23 17.20
CA GLU A 283 -33.02 14.56 18.41
C GLU A 283 -34.43 15.07 18.10
N ASN A 284 -34.55 15.88 17.04
CA ASN A 284 -35.79 16.56 16.64
C ASN A 284 -36.53 15.84 15.51
N ASN A 285 -35.82 15.01 14.74
CA ASN A 285 -36.35 14.26 13.62
C ASN A 285 -36.10 12.76 13.81
N LYS A 286 -37.13 12.05 14.27
CA LYS A 286 -37.04 10.60 14.51
C LYS A 286 -37.04 9.76 13.23
N ASP A 287 -37.36 10.35 12.07
CA ASP A 287 -37.23 9.68 10.76
C ASP A 287 -35.78 9.29 10.45
N VAL A 288 -34.80 9.97 11.07
CA VAL A 288 -33.38 9.62 10.96
C VAL A 288 -33.13 8.14 11.28
N PHE A 289 -33.83 7.58 12.29
CA PHE A 289 -33.70 6.16 12.61
C PHE A 289 -34.19 5.26 11.48
N SER A 290 -35.36 5.54 10.92
CA SER A 290 -35.91 4.79 9.78
C SER A 290 -34.95 4.81 8.58
N LYS A 291 -34.32 5.96 8.31
CA LYS A 291 -33.33 6.07 7.23
C LYS A 291 -32.03 5.34 7.53
N LEU A 292 -31.56 5.33 8.77
CA LEU A 292 -30.39 4.54 9.18
C LEU A 292 -30.65 3.04 9.05
N GLU A 293 -31.85 2.57 9.38
CA GLU A 293 -32.24 1.17 9.16
C GLU A 293 -32.26 0.83 7.67
N LEU A 294 -32.89 1.67 6.83
CA LEU A 294 -32.89 1.46 5.37
C LEU A 294 -31.47 1.45 4.76
N PHE A 295 -30.55 2.22 5.33
CA PHE A 295 -29.14 2.17 4.94
C PHE A 295 -28.49 0.80 5.24
N VAL A 296 -28.85 0.17 6.36
CA VAL A 296 -28.39 -1.18 6.71
C VAL A 296 -29.15 -2.25 5.91
N ASP A 297 -30.42 -2.05 5.61
CA ASP A 297 -31.23 -2.95 4.77
C ASP A 297 -30.61 -3.08 3.37
N ALA A 298 -30.12 -1.98 2.79
CA ALA A 298 -29.40 -2.03 1.52
C ALA A 298 -28.11 -2.89 1.56
N TYR A 299 -27.46 -2.98 2.73
CA TYR A 299 -26.33 -3.88 2.93
C TYR A 299 -26.80 -5.34 3.12
N GLU A 300 -27.92 -5.56 3.81
CA GLU A 300 -28.57 -6.87 3.92
C GLU A 300 -28.93 -7.45 2.55
N ASP A 301 -29.59 -6.66 1.68
CA ASP A 301 -29.91 -7.05 0.31
C ASP A 301 -28.66 -7.46 -0.48
N TRP A 302 -27.53 -6.81 -0.24
CA TRP A 302 -26.26 -7.15 -0.88
C TRP A 302 -25.65 -8.45 -0.32
N ILE A 303 -25.78 -8.70 0.99
CA ILE A 303 -25.37 -9.96 1.62
C ILE A 303 -26.15 -11.14 1.00
N GLU A 304 -27.47 -11.01 0.83
CA GLU A 304 -28.31 -12.05 0.19
C GLU A 304 -27.88 -12.36 -1.25
N GLN A 305 -27.41 -11.35 -1.99
CA GLN A 305 -26.83 -11.55 -3.32
C GLN A 305 -25.51 -12.34 -3.24
N GLN A 306 -24.67 -12.09 -2.23
CA GLN A 306 -23.43 -12.84 -2.03
C GLN A 306 -23.70 -14.29 -1.61
N GLU A 307 -24.73 -14.55 -0.79
CA GLU A 307 -25.18 -15.89 -0.44
C GLU A 307 -25.62 -16.68 -1.68
N THR A 308 -26.41 -16.04 -2.55
CA THR A 308 -26.85 -16.63 -3.81
C THR A 308 -25.66 -16.96 -4.71
N LEU A 309 -24.67 -16.06 -4.79
CA LEU A 309 -23.45 -16.28 -5.55
C LEU A 309 -22.61 -17.44 -4.97
N ALA A 310 -22.46 -17.48 -3.65
CA ALA A 310 -21.71 -18.53 -2.95
C ALA A 310 -22.29 -19.92 -3.20
N ALA A 311 -23.61 -20.03 -3.36
CA ALA A 311 -24.28 -21.30 -3.65
C ALA A 311 -23.89 -21.92 -5.00
N SER A 312 -23.37 -21.12 -5.94
CA SER A 312 -22.90 -21.58 -7.27
C SER A 312 -21.43 -22.01 -7.31
N GLY A 313 -20.68 -21.79 -6.23
CA GLY A 313 -19.25 -22.12 -6.14
C GLY A 313 -18.96 -23.62 -5.97
N THR A 314 -17.69 -23.97 -6.09
CA THR A 314 -17.17 -25.29 -5.70
C THR A 314 -17.30 -25.51 -4.19
N PHE A 315 -17.14 -26.76 -3.74
CA PHE A 315 -17.22 -27.10 -2.32
C PHE A 315 -16.26 -26.27 -1.44
N GLU A 316 -15.01 -26.07 -1.89
CA GLU A 316 -14.02 -25.29 -1.16
C GLU A 316 -14.35 -23.79 -1.16
N GLU A 317 -14.73 -23.25 -2.32
CA GLU A 317 -15.14 -21.83 -2.43
C GLU A 317 -16.34 -21.53 -1.54
N LYS A 318 -17.31 -22.43 -1.48
CA LYS A 318 -18.49 -22.29 -0.63
C LYS A 318 -18.12 -22.17 0.84
N LYS A 319 -17.21 -23.01 1.34
CA LYS A 319 -16.73 -22.96 2.73
C LYS A 319 -16.05 -21.63 3.06
N VAL A 320 -15.29 -21.06 2.12
CA VAL A 320 -14.63 -19.75 2.28
C VAL A 320 -15.68 -18.64 2.26
N ALA A 321 -16.62 -18.69 1.30
CA ALA A 321 -17.70 -17.72 1.17
C ALA A 321 -18.60 -17.68 2.41
N GLU A 322 -18.95 -18.83 2.99
CA GLU A 322 -19.73 -18.93 4.24
C GLU A 322 -19.05 -18.20 5.41
N ARG A 323 -17.70 -18.29 5.55
CA ARG A 323 -16.96 -17.52 6.57
C ARG A 323 -16.96 -16.02 6.32
N LEU A 324 -16.99 -15.59 5.07
CA LEU A 324 -17.06 -14.18 4.70
C LEU A 324 -18.45 -13.62 4.96
N ILE A 325 -19.49 -14.34 4.54
CA ILE A 325 -20.90 -13.99 4.76
C ILE A 325 -21.18 -13.88 6.27
N TYR A 326 -20.72 -14.84 7.08
CA TYR A 326 -20.86 -14.78 8.55
C TYR A 326 -20.32 -13.46 9.13
N ARG A 327 -19.13 -13.01 8.68
CA ARG A 327 -18.55 -11.72 9.10
C ARG A 327 -19.35 -10.51 8.62
N MET A 328 -19.98 -10.60 7.44
CA MET A 328 -20.86 -9.55 6.93
C MET A 328 -22.14 -9.45 7.77
N ASP A 329 -22.73 -10.59 8.15
CA ASP A 329 -23.89 -10.64 9.04
C ASP A 329 -23.58 -10.11 10.44
N GLU A 330 -22.40 -10.43 10.99
CA GLU A 330 -21.94 -9.88 12.26
C GLU A 330 -21.82 -8.34 12.19
N ALA A 331 -21.22 -7.81 11.13
CA ALA A 331 -21.14 -6.36 10.91
C ALA A 331 -22.53 -5.71 10.77
N LYS A 332 -23.46 -6.34 10.03
CA LYS A 332 -24.86 -5.92 9.92
C LYS A 332 -25.54 -5.88 11.30
N ALA A 333 -25.41 -6.94 12.09
CA ALA A 333 -26.00 -7.05 13.42
C ALA A 333 -25.48 -5.95 14.36
N ARG A 334 -24.16 -5.70 14.36
CA ARG A 334 -23.54 -4.61 15.13
C ARG A 334 -24.08 -3.23 14.73
N MET A 335 -24.24 -2.96 13.43
CA MET A 335 -24.83 -1.70 12.96
C MET A 335 -26.29 -1.52 13.46
N ARG A 336 -27.12 -2.56 13.36
CA ARG A 336 -28.51 -2.52 13.88
C ARG A 336 -28.57 -2.31 15.39
N SER A 337 -27.70 -2.99 16.13
CA SER A 337 -27.62 -2.86 17.59
C SER A 337 -27.28 -1.42 18.00
N SER A 338 -26.31 -0.79 17.32
CA SER A 338 -26.00 0.63 17.51
C SER A 338 -27.16 1.57 17.16
N ILE A 339 -27.95 1.29 16.12
CA ILE A 339 -29.15 2.09 15.80
C ILE A 339 -30.19 1.97 16.92
N SER A 340 -30.40 0.77 17.47
CA SER A 340 -31.26 0.58 18.65
C SER A 340 -30.73 1.37 19.85
N ARG A 341 -29.42 1.29 20.12
CA ARG A 341 -28.78 2.04 21.21
C ARG A 341 -28.99 3.56 21.07
N LEU A 342 -28.86 4.11 19.87
CA LEU A 342 -29.13 5.52 19.59
C LEU A 342 -30.60 5.92 19.78
N ARG A 343 -31.53 4.97 19.63
CA ARG A 343 -32.96 5.19 19.84
C ARG A 343 -33.31 5.20 21.33
N ASP A 344 -32.66 4.34 22.11
CA ASP A 344 -33.05 4.04 23.50
C ASP A 344 -32.23 4.82 24.55
N ASP A 345 -31.09 5.42 24.18
CA ASP A 345 -30.25 6.23 25.07
C ASP A 345 -30.16 7.70 24.61
N ASP A 346 -30.78 8.60 25.39
CA ASP A 346 -30.79 10.05 25.12
C ASP A 346 -29.38 10.66 25.07
N ASN A 347 -28.44 10.17 25.88
CA ASN A 347 -27.06 10.66 25.84
C ASN A 347 -26.35 10.20 24.56
N ALA A 348 -26.60 8.96 24.12
CA ALA A 348 -26.05 8.45 22.87
C ALA A 348 -26.63 9.24 21.68
N GLN A 349 -27.94 9.49 21.68
CA GLN A 349 -28.60 10.30 20.66
C GLN A 349 -28.03 11.73 20.60
N HIS A 350 -27.90 12.41 21.74
CA HIS A 350 -27.34 13.75 21.81
C HIS A 350 -25.86 13.79 21.39
N ALA A 351 -25.08 12.79 21.80
CA ALA A 351 -23.69 12.65 21.38
C ALA A 351 -23.56 12.44 19.86
N PHE A 352 -24.44 11.64 19.26
CA PHE A 352 -24.47 11.44 17.81
C PHE A 352 -24.84 12.73 17.06
N ALA A 353 -25.79 13.51 17.57
CA ALA A 353 -26.15 14.80 17.01
C ALA A 353 -24.97 15.79 17.02
N ILE A 354 -24.28 15.91 18.16
CA ILE A 354 -23.12 16.80 18.32
C ILE A 354 -21.93 16.32 17.47
N ALA A 355 -21.66 15.02 17.41
CA ALA A 355 -20.58 14.47 16.60
C ALA A 355 -20.76 14.82 15.13
N ASN A 356 -21.97 14.62 14.57
CA ASN A 356 -22.28 15.00 13.19
C ASN A 356 -22.20 16.52 12.97
N LYS A 357 -22.65 17.33 13.94
CA LYS A 357 -22.50 18.80 13.89
C LYS A 357 -21.03 19.23 13.87
N ALA A 358 -20.18 18.62 14.69
CA ALA A 358 -18.74 18.91 14.73
C ALA A 358 -18.05 18.51 13.42
N MET A 359 -18.43 17.36 12.84
CA MET A 359 -17.94 16.92 11.54
C MET A 359 -18.38 17.84 10.40
N LEU A 360 -19.61 18.35 10.43
CA LEU A 360 -20.08 19.36 9.48
C LEU A 360 -19.25 20.64 9.57
N MET A 361 -19.10 21.19 10.79
CA MET A 361 -18.35 22.43 11.02
C MET A 361 -16.90 22.34 10.51
N GLN A 362 -16.20 21.21 10.73
CA GLN A 362 -14.83 21.07 10.22
C GLN A 362 -14.75 20.93 8.70
N MET A 363 -15.78 20.35 8.05
CA MET A 363 -15.81 20.25 6.59
C MET A 363 -16.06 21.60 5.93
N GLU A 364 -16.96 22.41 6.48
CA GLU A 364 -17.26 23.77 6.00
C GLU A 364 -16.01 24.67 5.99
N LEU A 365 -15.12 24.49 6.96
CA LEU A 365 -13.83 25.21 7.03
C LEU A 365 -12.87 24.86 5.90
N ASN A 366 -13.00 23.69 5.27
CA ASN A 366 -12.13 23.29 4.16
C ASN A 366 -12.57 23.90 2.81
N GLY A 367 -13.57 24.79 2.82
CA GLY A 367 -14.15 25.44 1.65
C GLY A 367 -15.44 24.77 1.21
N SER A 368 -16.16 25.44 0.29
CA SER A 368 -17.45 24.98 -0.23
C SER A 368 -17.36 23.56 -0.83
N ALA A 369 -18.36 22.74 -0.57
CA ALA A 369 -18.45 21.40 -1.14
C ALA A 369 -18.31 21.45 -2.69
N PRO A 370 -17.57 20.51 -3.30
CA PRO A 370 -17.52 20.40 -4.75
C PRO A 370 -18.95 20.32 -5.32
N ASP A 371 -19.26 21.17 -6.30
CA ASP A 371 -20.50 21.13 -7.07
C ASP A 371 -21.82 21.24 -6.29
N LYS A 372 -21.85 21.97 -5.16
CA LYS A 372 -23.04 22.15 -4.29
C LYS A 372 -23.60 20.84 -3.69
N ALA A 373 -22.85 19.74 -3.71
CA ALA A 373 -23.23 18.53 -3.00
C ALA A 373 -23.26 18.79 -1.48
N PRO A 374 -24.20 18.20 -0.72
CA PRO A 374 -24.19 18.33 0.73
C PRO A 374 -22.92 17.71 1.32
N TYR A 375 -22.40 18.26 2.42
CA TYR A 375 -21.38 17.58 3.19
C TYR A 375 -21.98 16.29 3.77
N ALA A 376 -21.36 15.16 3.42
CA ALA A 376 -21.88 13.85 3.75
C ALA A 376 -20.74 12.88 4.09
N TRP A 377 -21.10 11.87 4.89
CA TRP A 377 -20.33 10.65 5.03
C TRP A 377 -20.24 9.94 3.67
N ARG A 378 -19.11 9.29 3.44
CA ARG A 378 -19.06 8.16 2.50
C ARG A 378 -19.78 6.98 3.18
N PRO A 379 -20.54 6.15 2.44
CA PRO A 379 -21.23 4.98 2.99
C PRO A 379 -20.39 4.14 3.96
N PHE A 380 -19.17 3.77 3.59
CA PHE A 380 -18.30 2.97 4.46
C PHE A 380 -17.90 3.70 5.77
N GLN A 381 -17.84 5.04 5.77
CA GLN A 381 -17.52 5.83 6.97
C GLN A 381 -18.69 5.78 7.96
N LEU A 382 -19.92 5.94 7.47
CA LEU A 382 -21.12 5.82 8.31
C LEU A 382 -21.29 4.38 8.80
N ALA A 383 -21.10 3.38 7.93
CA ALA A 383 -21.16 1.97 8.31
C ALA A 383 -20.12 1.64 9.40
N PHE A 384 -18.88 2.11 9.26
CA PHE A 384 -17.86 1.93 10.30
C PHE A 384 -18.24 2.61 11.62
N PHE A 385 -18.78 3.84 11.55
CA PHE A 385 -19.24 4.54 12.74
C PHE A 385 -20.33 3.71 13.43
N LEU A 386 -21.40 3.32 12.73
CA LEU A 386 -22.47 2.50 13.31
C LEU A 386 -21.95 1.16 13.85
N MET A 387 -21.03 0.49 13.15
CA MET A 387 -20.47 -0.79 13.60
C MET A 387 -19.67 -0.68 14.90
N ALA A 388 -18.92 0.42 15.09
CA ALA A 388 -18.07 0.64 16.26
C ALA A 388 -18.78 1.39 17.42
N LEU A 389 -19.97 1.95 17.17
CA LEU A 389 -20.62 2.88 18.09
C LEU A 389 -20.93 2.24 19.44
N GLU A 390 -21.69 1.14 19.47
CA GLU A 390 -22.13 0.54 20.72
C GLU A 390 -20.96 0.00 21.55
N SER A 391 -20.03 -0.74 20.94
CA SER A 391 -18.85 -1.27 21.64
C SER A 391 -17.90 -0.19 22.15
N SER A 392 -18.00 1.04 21.64
CA SER A 392 -17.22 2.18 22.12
C SER A 392 -17.77 2.84 23.39
N ILE A 393 -19.03 2.56 23.76
CA ILE A 393 -19.71 3.19 24.89
C ILE A 393 -20.27 2.22 25.93
N ASP A 394 -20.37 0.93 25.58
CA ASP A 394 -20.81 -0.13 26.48
C ASP A 394 -19.63 -1.04 26.85
N GLU A 395 -19.28 -1.05 28.14
CA GLU A 395 -18.14 -1.81 28.67
C GLU A 395 -18.40 -3.32 28.69
N ASP A 396 -19.67 -3.74 28.69
CA ASP A 396 -20.07 -5.16 28.73
C ASP A 396 -20.36 -5.73 27.33
N ASN A 397 -20.16 -4.93 26.26
CA ASN A 397 -20.40 -5.37 24.90
C ASN A 397 -19.39 -6.45 24.46
N GLU A 398 -19.87 -7.50 23.78
CA GLU A 398 -19.01 -8.62 23.35
C GLU A 398 -17.89 -8.19 22.37
N PHE A 399 -18.10 -7.09 21.63
CA PHE A 399 -17.11 -6.53 20.72
C PHE A 399 -16.23 -5.45 21.36
N ARG A 400 -16.29 -5.26 22.69
CA ARG A 400 -15.50 -4.24 23.41
C ARG A 400 -13.99 -4.40 23.23
N ASP A 401 -13.54 -5.65 23.16
CA ASP A 401 -12.14 -6.06 22.98
C ASP A 401 -11.78 -6.35 21.51
N CYS A 402 -12.72 -6.12 20.58
CA CYS A 402 -12.48 -6.32 19.15
C CYS A 402 -11.65 -5.16 18.54
N VAL A 403 -10.76 -5.49 17.60
CA VAL A 403 -10.03 -4.50 16.80
C VAL A 403 -10.65 -4.39 15.43
N ASP A 404 -11.41 -3.32 15.22
CA ASP A 404 -12.02 -3.03 13.92
C ASP A 404 -11.02 -2.43 12.92
N LEU A 405 -10.88 -3.06 11.74
CA LEU A 405 -9.96 -2.63 10.69
C LEU A 405 -10.71 -1.97 9.52
N ILE A 406 -10.43 -0.70 9.23
CA ILE A 406 -10.89 -0.04 8.00
C ILE A 406 -9.90 -0.30 6.87
N TRP A 407 -10.19 -1.31 6.04
CA TRP A 407 -9.42 -1.58 4.84
C TRP A 407 -10.02 -0.91 3.61
N PHE A 408 -9.51 0.27 3.27
CA PHE A 408 -9.95 1.07 2.13
C PHE A 408 -8.75 1.76 1.46
N PRO A 409 -8.75 2.03 0.15
CA PRO A 409 -7.62 2.65 -0.53
C PRO A 409 -7.17 4.00 0.06
N THR A 410 -5.90 4.35 -0.15
CA THR A 410 -5.34 5.67 0.24
C THR A 410 -6.06 6.80 -0.50
N GLY A 411 -6.27 7.94 0.19
CA GLY A 411 -7.10 9.03 -0.34
C GLY A 411 -8.62 8.75 -0.28
N GLY A 412 -9.01 7.57 0.20
CA GLY A 412 -10.40 7.14 0.32
C GLY A 412 -11.18 7.71 1.50
N GLY A 413 -10.63 8.60 2.32
CA GLY A 413 -11.35 9.25 3.43
C GLY A 413 -11.49 8.39 4.69
N LYS A 414 -10.53 7.49 4.97
CA LYS A 414 -10.57 6.67 6.19
C LYS A 414 -10.56 7.52 7.48
N THR A 415 -9.92 8.68 7.42
CA THR A 415 -9.71 9.54 8.58
C THR A 415 -11.00 10.04 9.20
N GLU A 416 -11.94 10.43 8.36
CA GLU A 416 -13.20 11.00 8.81
C GLU A 416 -14.02 9.99 9.61
N ALA A 417 -13.96 8.69 9.27
CA ALA A 417 -14.71 7.64 9.96
C ALA A 417 -14.35 7.55 11.46
N TYR A 418 -13.06 7.38 11.78
CA TYR A 418 -12.64 7.27 13.18
C TYR A 418 -12.70 8.61 13.92
N LEU A 419 -12.55 9.75 13.22
CA LEU A 419 -12.78 11.07 13.85
C LEU A 419 -14.25 11.25 14.27
N GLY A 420 -15.20 10.71 13.50
CA GLY A 420 -16.62 10.67 13.86
C GLY A 420 -16.87 9.88 15.14
N VAL A 421 -16.34 8.65 15.21
CA VAL A 421 -16.42 7.79 16.40
C VAL A 421 -15.77 8.48 17.61
N MET A 422 -14.58 9.06 17.45
CA MET A 422 -13.92 9.81 18.52
C MET A 422 -14.79 10.97 19.02
N ALA A 423 -15.34 11.80 18.12
CA ALA A 423 -16.19 12.92 18.50
C ALA A 423 -17.43 12.45 19.27
N PHE A 424 -18.04 11.35 18.85
CA PHE A 424 -19.15 10.71 19.56
C PHE A 424 -18.77 10.27 20.96
N VAL A 425 -17.69 9.49 21.11
CA VAL A 425 -17.23 8.97 22.41
C VAL A 425 -16.86 10.12 23.35
N PHE A 426 -16.19 11.16 22.84
CA PHE A 426 -15.81 12.34 23.64
C PHE A 426 -17.03 13.02 24.25
N VAL A 427 -18.09 13.20 23.46
CA VAL A 427 -19.33 13.85 23.91
C VAL A 427 -20.12 12.92 24.82
N TYR A 428 -20.29 11.66 24.44
CA TYR A 428 -21.02 10.68 25.23
C TYR A 428 -20.43 10.54 26.64
N ARG A 429 -19.09 10.47 26.75
CA ARG A 429 -18.42 10.41 28.05
C ARG A 429 -18.69 11.64 28.92
N ARG A 430 -18.72 12.86 28.33
CA ARG A 430 -19.06 14.09 29.05
C ARG A 430 -20.50 14.10 29.58
N LEU A 431 -21.43 13.55 28.81
CA LEU A 431 -22.85 13.47 29.16
C LEU A 431 -23.10 12.39 30.22
N ARG A 432 -22.57 11.17 30.00
CA ARG A 432 -22.81 10.01 30.87
C ARG A 432 -22.04 10.08 32.18
N TYR A 433 -20.79 10.56 32.15
CA TYR A 433 -19.87 10.53 33.28
C TYR A 433 -19.46 11.95 33.69
N SER A 434 -20.41 12.75 34.19
CA SER A 434 -20.19 14.18 34.50
C SER A 434 -18.95 14.47 35.37
N SER A 435 -18.56 13.55 36.25
CA SER A 435 -17.41 13.70 37.16
C SER A 435 -16.10 13.07 36.64
N SER A 436 -16.16 12.18 35.65
CA SER A 436 -15.01 11.38 35.17
C SER A 436 -14.92 11.25 33.64
N GLY A 437 -15.72 12.03 32.91
CA GLY A 437 -15.81 12.02 31.45
C GLY A 437 -14.64 12.74 30.76
N GLY A 438 -13.76 13.39 31.51
CA GLY A 438 -12.51 14.00 31.03
C GLY A 438 -11.37 13.00 30.82
N GLY A 439 -10.16 13.53 30.65
CA GLY A 439 -8.94 12.75 30.45
C GLY A 439 -8.68 12.28 29.00
N THR A 440 -7.59 11.53 28.80
CA THR A 440 -7.21 11.00 27.48
C THR A 440 -8.16 9.88 27.05
N THR A 441 -9.03 10.16 26.08
CA THR A 441 -10.03 9.19 25.60
C THR A 441 -9.59 8.43 24.35
N ALA A 442 -8.72 9.01 23.52
CA ALA A 442 -8.26 8.38 22.28
C ALA A 442 -6.78 8.64 22.03
N ILE A 443 -6.10 7.66 21.44
CA ILE A 443 -4.70 7.74 21.01
C ILE A 443 -4.63 7.42 19.52
N MET A 444 -4.05 8.33 18.75
CA MET A 444 -3.83 8.16 17.31
C MET A 444 -2.35 7.92 17.05
N ARG A 445 -1.99 6.74 16.56
CA ARG A 445 -0.59 6.36 16.27
C ARG A 445 -0.37 6.25 14.76
N TYR A 446 0.69 6.88 14.28
CA TYR A 446 1.12 6.81 12.88
C TYR A 446 2.61 6.48 12.81
N THR A 447 3.01 5.77 11.76
CA THR A 447 4.39 5.32 11.55
C THR A 447 5.31 6.42 11.02
N LEU A 448 4.79 7.36 10.24
CA LEU A 448 5.57 8.39 9.56
C LEU A 448 5.29 9.78 10.13
N ARG A 449 6.35 10.53 10.46
CA ARG A 449 6.26 11.89 11.04
C ARG A 449 5.40 12.85 10.21
N LEU A 450 5.58 12.87 8.88
CA LEU A 450 4.80 13.74 7.99
C LEU A 450 3.31 13.40 8.05
N LEU A 451 2.97 12.11 8.06
CA LEU A 451 1.61 11.65 8.16
C LEU A 451 1.03 12.03 9.52
N THR A 452 1.76 11.82 10.62
CA THR A 452 1.34 12.21 11.97
C THR A 452 0.94 13.68 12.02
N SER A 453 1.78 14.58 11.49
CA SER A 453 1.50 16.01 11.46
C SER A 453 0.25 16.36 10.64
N GLN A 454 0.07 15.74 9.47
CA GLN A 454 -1.10 15.98 8.63
C GLN A 454 -2.40 15.51 9.30
N GLN A 455 -2.38 14.34 9.95
CA GLN A 455 -3.55 13.80 10.64
C GLN A 455 -3.85 14.58 11.92
N PHE A 456 -2.82 15.07 12.62
CA PHE A 456 -2.97 15.94 13.78
C PHE A 456 -3.73 17.22 13.42
N VAL A 457 -3.42 17.87 12.30
CA VAL A 457 -4.18 19.06 11.82
C VAL A 457 -5.66 18.75 11.62
N ARG A 458 -6.00 17.56 11.10
CA ARG A 458 -7.41 17.14 10.94
C ARG A 458 -8.09 16.94 12.28
N ALA A 459 -7.43 16.28 13.24
CA ALA A 459 -7.93 16.10 14.59
C ALA A 459 -8.15 17.44 15.31
N CYS A 460 -7.23 18.41 15.15
CA CYS A 460 -7.38 19.76 15.70
C CYS A 460 -8.67 20.44 15.26
N LYS A 461 -9.10 20.27 14.01
CA LYS A 461 -10.34 20.88 13.50
C LYS A 461 -11.58 20.29 14.19
N VAL A 462 -11.66 18.97 14.32
CA VAL A 462 -12.78 18.31 15.03
C VAL A 462 -12.82 18.73 16.49
N VAL A 463 -11.68 18.71 17.18
CA VAL A 463 -11.58 19.10 18.59
C VAL A 463 -11.93 20.58 18.78
N SER A 464 -11.53 21.45 17.87
CA SER A 464 -11.92 22.86 17.89
C SER A 464 -13.42 23.06 17.68
N ALA A 465 -14.04 22.29 16.77
CA ALA A 465 -15.49 22.33 16.56
C ALA A 465 -16.24 21.91 17.83
N LEU A 466 -15.81 20.81 18.47
CA LEU A 466 -16.36 20.33 19.73
C LEU A 466 -16.22 21.38 20.85
N GLU A 467 -15.08 22.04 20.97
CA GLU A 467 -14.87 23.11 21.95
C GLU A 467 -15.79 24.32 21.73
N LEU A 468 -16.03 24.71 20.47
CA LEU A 468 -16.99 25.78 20.15
C LEU A 468 -18.43 25.38 20.47
N ILE A 469 -18.79 24.12 20.23
CA ILE A 469 -20.10 23.59 20.61
C ILE A 469 -20.22 23.56 22.14
N ARG A 470 -19.20 23.11 22.88
CA ARG A 470 -19.17 23.10 24.35
C ARG A 470 -19.44 24.49 24.93
N ARG A 471 -18.74 25.50 24.43
CA ARG A 471 -18.88 26.91 24.89
C ARG A 471 -20.28 27.49 24.64
N SER A 472 -21.03 26.96 23.68
CA SER A 472 -22.36 27.45 23.32
C SER A 472 -23.52 26.63 23.90
N SER A 473 -23.28 25.38 24.30
CA SER A 473 -24.32 24.42 24.74
C SER A 473 -24.50 24.35 26.26
N GLY A 474 -23.45 24.61 27.05
CA GLY A 474 -23.52 24.64 28.52
C GLY A 474 -23.70 23.29 29.23
N ASN A 475 -23.97 22.21 28.49
CA ASN A 475 -24.27 20.87 29.03
C ASN A 475 -23.12 19.85 28.86
N LEU A 476 -21.97 20.28 28.36
CA LEU A 476 -20.80 19.43 28.10
C LEU A 476 -19.65 19.63 29.12
N GLY A 477 -19.97 20.27 30.25
CA GLY A 477 -19.02 20.55 31.33
C GLY A 477 -18.05 21.72 31.04
N ASP A 478 -17.25 22.07 32.05
CA ASP A 478 -16.37 23.25 32.02
C ASP A 478 -14.99 22.99 31.42
N GLU A 479 -14.52 21.74 31.47
CA GLU A 479 -13.20 21.37 31.00
C GLU A 479 -13.14 21.37 29.45
N PRO A 480 -12.13 22.01 28.83
CA PRO A 480 -12.02 22.09 27.37
C PRO A 480 -11.81 20.73 26.69
N PHE A 481 -12.28 20.60 25.45
CA PHE A 481 -11.78 19.55 24.57
C PHE A 481 -10.37 19.92 24.08
N SER A 482 -9.41 19.01 24.24
CA SER A 482 -8.01 19.25 23.91
C SER A 482 -7.42 18.12 23.06
N VAL A 483 -6.38 18.44 22.30
CA VAL A 483 -5.62 17.49 21.48
C VAL A 483 -4.14 17.77 21.62
N GLY A 484 -3.34 16.72 21.82
CA GLY A 484 -1.90 16.79 21.97
C GLY A 484 -1.18 16.04 20.86
N LEU A 485 0.09 16.39 20.65
CA LEU A 485 0.95 15.74 19.68
C LEU A 485 2.25 15.31 20.36
N TRP A 486 2.60 14.03 20.24
CA TRP A 486 3.80 13.46 20.83
C TRP A 486 4.73 12.92 19.72
N LEU A 487 5.86 13.60 19.48
CA LEU A 487 6.84 13.28 18.41
C LEU A 487 8.28 13.08 18.91
N GLY A 488 8.48 13.10 20.22
CA GLY A 488 9.80 13.10 20.86
C GLY A 488 10.48 14.48 20.89
N ASN A 489 11.35 14.68 21.89
CA ASN A 489 12.02 15.96 22.18
C ASN A 489 12.93 16.44 21.04
N ALA A 490 13.50 15.50 20.28
CA ALA A 490 14.30 15.80 19.10
C ALA A 490 13.49 16.49 17.99
N SER A 491 12.18 16.25 17.90
CA SER A 491 11.34 16.73 16.81
C SER A 491 10.53 17.98 17.17
N SER A 492 10.01 18.05 18.39
CA SER A 492 9.19 19.18 18.85
C SER A 492 9.42 19.46 20.34
N PRO A 493 9.26 20.71 20.80
CA PRO A 493 9.38 21.05 22.21
C PRO A 493 8.32 20.30 23.04
N ASN A 494 8.76 19.63 24.11
CA ASN A 494 7.86 18.92 25.01
C ASN A 494 7.30 19.81 26.14
N THR A 495 7.85 21.02 26.33
CA THR A 495 7.40 21.98 27.34
C THR A 495 7.24 23.40 26.79
N PHE A 496 6.42 24.22 27.44
CA PHE A 496 6.24 25.63 27.08
C PHE A 496 7.56 26.43 27.14
N THR A 497 8.43 26.14 28.10
CA THR A 497 9.75 26.77 28.21
C THR A 497 10.61 26.47 26.99
N GLN A 498 10.69 25.20 26.58
CA GLN A 498 11.42 24.80 25.37
C GLN A 498 10.82 25.42 24.11
N ALA A 499 9.49 25.52 24.04
CA ALA A 499 8.80 26.17 22.92
C ALA A 499 9.14 27.66 22.85
N LEU A 500 9.13 28.38 23.98
CA LEU A 500 9.48 29.79 24.05
C LEU A 500 10.95 30.03 23.65
N GLU A 501 11.87 29.18 24.09
CA GLU A 501 13.27 29.23 23.66
C GLU A 501 13.43 29.02 22.16
N ALA A 502 12.76 28.00 21.59
CA ALA A 502 12.80 27.73 20.15
C ALA A 502 12.22 28.90 19.34
N PHE A 503 11.14 29.51 19.83
CA PHE A 503 10.52 30.69 19.22
C PHE A 503 11.48 31.90 19.25
N ASN A 504 12.06 32.22 20.40
CA ASN A 504 13.01 33.33 20.54
C ASN A 504 14.27 33.14 19.67
N LYS A 505 14.71 31.88 19.49
CA LYS A 505 15.81 31.51 18.59
C LYS A 505 15.40 31.42 17.11
N HIS A 506 14.16 31.76 16.75
CA HIS A 506 13.62 31.68 15.40
C HIS A 506 13.72 30.28 14.77
N ASN A 507 13.75 29.23 15.59
CA ASN A 507 13.78 27.84 15.13
C ASN A 507 12.38 27.32 14.84
N PHE A 508 11.71 27.92 13.85
CA PHE A 508 10.33 27.59 13.50
C PHE A 508 10.15 26.15 12.97
N SER A 509 11.25 25.48 12.58
CA SER A 509 11.23 24.08 12.11
C SER A 509 10.78 23.08 13.18
N LYS A 510 10.88 23.45 14.46
CA LYS A 510 10.46 22.65 15.63
C LYS A 510 8.95 22.68 15.88
N PHE A 511 8.21 23.59 15.23
CA PHE A 511 6.77 23.74 15.40
C PHE A 511 6.03 23.00 14.28
N VAL A 512 5.12 22.12 14.69
CA VAL A 512 4.35 21.29 13.75
C VAL A 512 3.21 22.07 13.11
N LEU A 513 2.56 22.94 13.89
CA LEU A 513 1.52 23.84 13.39
C LEU A 513 2.15 25.16 12.97
N ARG A 514 1.94 25.56 11.71
CA ARG A 514 2.43 26.83 11.15
C ARG A 514 1.38 27.94 11.12
N GLN A 515 0.11 27.56 11.21
CA GLN A 515 -1.05 28.45 11.20
C GLN A 515 -2.14 27.85 12.09
N CYS A 516 -3.11 28.66 12.51
CA CYS A 516 -4.26 28.15 13.25
C CYS A 516 -5.02 27.09 12.43
N PRO A 517 -5.22 25.86 12.94
CA PRO A 517 -5.97 24.81 12.22
C PRO A 517 -7.43 25.17 11.92
N TRP A 518 -8.01 26.11 12.69
CA TRP A 518 -9.41 26.54 12.57
C TRP A 518 -9.59 27.67 11.54
N CYS A 519 -8.97 28.83 11.77
CA CYS A 519 -9.17 30.03 10.96
C CYS A 519 -8.05 30.32 9.94
N SER A 520 -7.01 29.48 9.89
CA SER A 520 -5.86 29.64 8.97
C SER A 520 -5.11 30.98 9.08
N THR A 521 -5.25 31.68 10.21
CA THR A 521 -4.48 32.89 10.56
C THR A 521 -3.19 32.56 11.27
#